data_AF-A0A1F5VVL8-F1
#
_entry.id   AF-A0A1F5VVL8-F1
#
_cell.length_a   1.000
_cell.length_b   1.000
_cell.length_c   1.000
_cell.angle_alpha   90.00
_cell.angle_beta   90.00
_cell.angle_gamma   90.00
#
_symmetry.space_group_name_H-M   'P 1'
#
loop_
_entity.id
_entity.type
_entity.pdbx_description
1 polymer ?
#
loop_
_entity_poly.entity_id
_entity_poly.type
_entity_poly.pdbx_seq_one_letter_code
_entity_poly.pdbx_strand_id
1 'polypeptide(L)'
;MIVSIDAPENIHDMIRGGHVFSKIMKNINNDKRVILTPTLSTTNYTIIEDLVEITKESGVEGITFSTYVSHNIVDDPLVLKVTARGTGIYTFTKM
;
A
#
# COMPACT_ATOMS: atom_id res chain seq x y z
N MET A 1 -11.45 1.77 11.20
CA MET A 1 -11.87 1.69 9.79
C MET A 1 -10.64 1.41 8.96
N ILE A 2 -10.75 0.53 7.97
CA ILE A 2 -9.62 0.13 7.12
C ILE A 2 -9.85 0.70 5.73
N VAL A 3 -8.83 1.33 5.14
CA VAL A 3 -8.89 1.93 3.81
C VAL A 3 -7.69 1.43 2.99
N SER A 4 -7.94 0.99 1.76
CA SER A 4 -6.86 0.55 0.87
C SER A 4 -6.26 1.74 0.12
N ILE A 5 -4.97 1.97 0.33
CA ILE A 5 -4.14 2.90 -0.44
C ILE A 5 -2.88 2.13 -0.83
N ASP A 6 -2.85 1.62 -2.07
CA ASP A 6 -1.79 0.72 -2.53
C ASP A 6 -0.55 1.41 -3.11
N ALA A 7 -0.63 2.72 -3.40
CA ALA A 7 0.47 3.50 -3.97
C ALA A 7 0.15 5.01 -3.91
N PRO A 8 1.09 5.89 -4.31
CA PRO A 8 0.78 7.28 -4.67
C PRO A 8 -0.29 7.39 -5.75
N GLU A 9 -0.97 8.55 -5.81
CA GLU A 9 -2.16 8.81 -6.62
C GLU A 9 -2.14 8.21 -8.02
N ASN A 10 -1.11 8.51 -8.81
CA ASN A 10 -1.00 8.05 -10.20
C ASN A 10 -1.00 6.52 -10.32
N ILE A 11 -0.28 5.82 -9.43
CA ILE A 11 -0.18 4.37 -9.43
C ILE A 11 -1.43 3.76 -8.78
N HIS A 12 -1.96 4.38 -7.72
CA HIS A 12 -3.15 3.91 -7.04
C HIS A 12 -4.35 3.91 -7.98
N ASP A 13 -4.57 5.03 -8.67
CA ASP A 13 -5.65 5.16 -9.63
C ASP A 13 -5.43 4.28 -10.88
N MET A 14 -4.18 4.00 -11.25
CA MET A 14 -3.89 2.99 -12.28
C MET A 14 -4.26 1.57 -11.84
N ILE A 15 -3.95 1.19 -10.60
CA ILE A 15 -4.23 -0.14 -10.04
C ILE A 15 -5.73 -0.33 -9.80
N ARG A 16 -6.40 0.66 -9.20
CA ARG A 16 -7.79 0.56 -8.74
C ARG A 16 -8.80 1.11 -9.73
N GLY A 17 -8.38 1.98 -10.64
CA GLY A 17 -9.26 2.73 -11.54
C GLY A 17 -10.01 3.87 -10.83
N GLY A 18 -10.59 4.76 -11.63
CA GLY A 18 -11.67 5.66 -11.17
C GLY A 18 -11.25 6.97 -10.50
N HIS A 19 -9.97 7.37 -10.54
CA HIS A 19 -9.50 8.67 -10.02
C HIS A 19 -9.97 8.94 -8.57
N VAL A 20 -9.84 7.94 -7.70
CA VAL A 20 -10.47 7.93 -6.37
C VAL A 20 -9.54 8.38 -5.26
N PHE A 21 -8.22 8.36 -5.48
CA PHE A 21 -7.23 8.67 -4.46
C PHE A 21 -7.51 9.99 -3.73
N SER A 22 -7.59 11.10 -4.48
CA SER A 22 -7.81 12.44 -3.89
C SER A 22 -9.10 12.52 -3.06
N LYS A 23 -10.17 11.86 -3.51
CA LYS A 23 -11.45 11.79 -2.78
C LYS A 23 -11.31 11.00 -1.48
N ILE A 24 -10.58 9.90 -1.50
CA ILE A 24 -10.30 9.10 -0.30
C ILE A 24 -9.51 9.94 0.70
N MET A 25 -8.39 10.52 0.27
CA MET A 25 -7.51 11.32 1.13
C MET A 25 -8.25 12.49 1.77
N LYS A 26 -9.11 13.18 1.01
CA LYS A 26 -9.96 14.25 1.54
C LYS A 26 -10.91 13.77 2.64
N ASN A 27 -11.47 12.57 2.52
CA ASN A 27 -12.46 12.05 3.46
C ASN A 27 -11.85 11.51 4.76
N ILE A 28 -10.59 11.05 4.72
CA ILE A 28 -9.92 10.43 5.88
C ILE A 28 -8.96 11.36 6.61
N ASN A 29 -8.74 12.57 6.09
CA ASN A 29 -7.75 13.52 6.61
C ASN A 29 -7.93 13.77 8.12
N ASN A 30 -6.86 13.51 8.89
CA ASN A 30 -6.79 13.57 10.35
C ASN A 30 -7.76 12.65 11.11
N ASP A 31 -8.31 11.61 10.48
CA ASP A 31 -9.17 10.64 11.16
C ASP A 31 -8.34 9.52 11.81
N LYS A 32 -8.13 9.65 13.13
CA LYS A 32 -7.41 8.68 13.97
C LYS A 32 -8.11 7.33 14.16
N ARG A 33 -9.26 7.11 13.53
CA ARG A 33 -9.92 5.79 13.48
C ARG A 33 -9.53 5.02 12.22
N VAL A 34 -8.75 5.60 11.32
CA VAL A 34 -8.39 5.03 10.02
C VAL A 34 -7.00 4.40 10.06
N ILE A 35 -6.90 3.21 9.48
CA ILE A 35 -5.63 2.53 9.20
C ILE A 35 -5.55 2.27 7.70
N LEU A 36 -4.43 2.63 7.07
CA LEU A 36 -4.17 2.35 5.66
C LEU A 36 -3.66 0.91 5.48
N THR A 37 -4.11 0.25 4.41
CA THR A 37 -3.85 -1.18 4.18
C THR A 37 -3.46 -1.48 2.72
N PRO A 38 -2.25 -1.08 2.29
CA PRO A 38 -1.70 -1.51 1.00
C PRO A 38 -1.54 -3.03 0.93
N THR A 39 -1.83 -3.58 -0.25
CA THR A 39 -1.43 -4.94 -0.61
C THR A 39 -0.18 -4.88 -1.50
N LEU A 40 0.93 -5.40 -1.00
CA LEU A 40 2.22 -5.42 -1.67
C LEU A 40 2.28 -6.55 -2.71
N SER A 41 2.66 -6.17 -3.92
CA SER A 41 2.89 -7.03 -5.06
C SER A 41 4.13 -6.53 -5.82
N THR A 42 4.45 -7.16 -6.95
CA THR A 42 5.53 -6.69 -7.82
C THR A 42 5.34 -5.26 -8.35
N THR A 43 4.13 -4.70 -8.27
CA THR A 43 3.83 -3.34 -8.79
C THR A 43 4.14 -2.22 -7.81
N ASN A 44 4.17 -2.49 -6.50
CA ASN A 44 4.23 -1.45 -5.47
C ASN A 44 5.16 -1.76 -4.28
N TYR A 45 5.88 -2.88 -4.28
CA TYR A 45 6.77 -3.22 -3.16
C TYR A 45 7.95 -2.27 -2.96
N THR A 46 8.31 -1.47 -3.96
CA THR A 46 9.44 -0.52 -3.90
C THR A 46 9.06 0.86 -3.36
N ILE A 47 7.76 1.15 -3.21
CA ILE A 47 7.23 2.48 -2.83
C ILE A 47 6.68 2.49 -1.40
N ILE A 48 7.26 1.67 -0.53
CA ILE A 48 6.87 1.57 0.88
C ILE A 48 7.08 2.90 1.62
N GLU A 49 8.20 3.58 1.36
CA GLU A 49 8.52 4.86 2.00
C GLU A 49 7.48 5.94 1.65
N ASP A 50 7.09 6.02 0.38
CA ASP A 50 6.04 6.94 -0.08
C ASP A 50 4.70 6.67 0.63
N LEU A 51 4.34 5.39 0.82
CA LEU A 51 3.12 5.00 1.53
C LEU A 51 3.16 5.37 3.02
N VAL A 52 4.32 5.25 3.65
CA VAL A 52 4.52 5.70 5.03
C VAL A 52 4.38 7.21 5.13
N GLU A 53 4.94 7.97 4.17
CA GLU A 53 4.83 9.42 4.16
C GLU A 53 3.39 9.88 3.94
N ILE A 54 2.67 9.29 2.97
CA ILE A 54 1.23 9.51 2.77
C ILE A 54 0.45 9.26 4.07
N THR A 55 0.79 8.20 4.80
CA THR A 55 0.14 7.88 6.07
C THR A 55 0.38 8.98 7.11
N LYS A 56 1.62 9.45 7.26
CA LYS A 56 1.96 10.54 8.18
C LYS A 56 1.24 11.84 7.81
N GLU A 57 1.32 12.24 6.54
CA GLU A 57 0.71 13.47 6.03
C GLU A 57 -0.81 13.46 6.17
N SER A 58 -1.45 12.31 5.99
CA SER A 58 -2.89 12.16 6.14
C SER A 58 -3.39 12.26 7.58
N GLY A 59 -2.48 12.17 8.57
CA GLY A 59 -2.83 12.27 9.98
C GLY A 59 -3.70 11.13 10.51
N VAL A 60 -3.80 9.99 9.82
CA VAL A 60 -4.54 8.80 10.30
C VAL A 60 -3.80 8.07 11.43
N GLU A 61 -4.32 6.93 11.91
CA GLU A 61 -3.72 6.18 13.03
C GLU A 61 -2.42 5.47 12.64
N GLY A 62 -2.39 4.89 11.43
CA GLY A 62 -1.21 4.18 10.95
C GLY A 62 -1.47 3.41 9.67
N ILE A 63 -0.55 2.48 9.39
CA ILE A 63 -0.52 1.68 8.16
C ILE A 63 -0.11 0.25 8.49
N THR A 64 -0.75 -0.72 7.83
CA THR A 64 -0.36 -2.13 7.88
C THR A 64 -0.15 -2.65 6.47
N PHE A 65 0.83 -3.52 6.28
CA PHE A 65 1.16 -4.06 4.96
C PHE A 65 0.74 -5.54 4.88
N SER A 66 0.00 -5.87 3.83
CA SER A 66 -0.31 -7.26 3.45
C SER A 66 0.47 -7.63 2.20
N THR A 67 0.82 -8.90 2.01
CA THR A 67 1.45 -9.38 0.77
C THR A 67 0.42 -10.07 -0.11
N TYR A 68 0.42 -9.77 -1.41
CA TYR A 68 -0.37 -10.48 -2.40
C TYR A 68 0.03 -11.96 -2.46
N VAL A 69 -0.97 -12.83 -2.51
CA VAL A 69 -0.83 -14.27 -2.74
C VAL A 69 -1.76 -14.67 -3.87
N SER A 70 -1.25 -15.46 -4.82
CA SER A 70 -2.08 -16.02 -5.88
C SER A 70 -2.78 -17.27 -5.39
N HIS A 71 -4.06 -17.43 -5.76
CA HIS A 71 -4.85 -18.58 -5.34
C HIS A 71 -4.79 -19.75 -6.33
N ASN A 72 -4.65 -19.49 -7.63
CA ASN A 72 -4.74 -20.54 -8.67
C ASN A 72 -3.86 -20.29 -9.91
N ILE A 73 -3.00 -19.28 -9.91
CA ILE A 73 -2.12 -18.98 -11.05
C ILE A 73 -0.70 -19.43 -10.70
N VAL A 74 -0.20 -20.41 -11.45
CA VAL A 74 1.22 -20.77 -11.42
C VAL A 74 1.99 -19.62 -12.07
N ASP A 75 3.04 -19.15 -11.41
CA ASP A 75 3.89 -18.04 -11.85
C ASP A 75 3.15 -16.71 -12.09
N ASP A 76 2.19 -16.40 -11.22
CA ASP A 76 1.50 -15.11 -11.21
C ASP A 76 2.49 -13.93 -11.12
N PRO A 77 2.50 -13.00 -12.10
CA PRO A 77 3.47 -11.92 -12.16
C PRO A 77 3.34 -10.91 -11.01
N LEU A 78 2.23 -10.91 -10.27
CA LEU A 78 2.02 -10.05 -9.11
C LEU A 78 2.63 -10.62 -7.83
N VAL A 79 2.93 -11.92 -7.80
CA VAL A 79 3.50 -12.55 -6.60
C VAL A 79 4.96 -12.17 -6.43
N LEU A 80 5.26 -11.53 -5.30
CA LEU A 80 6.64 -11.24 -4.90
C LEU A 80 7.38 -12.55 -4.61
N LYS A 81 8.52 -12.73 -5.28
CA LYS A 81 9.49 -13.80 -4.98
C LYS A 81 10.10 -13.58 -3.60
N VAL A 82 10.50 -14.67 -2.94
CA VAL A 82 11.00 -14.68 -1.54
C VAL A 82 12.13 -13.66 -1.32
N THR A 83 13.04 -13.51 -2.29
CA THR A 83 14.14 -12.54 -2.23
C THR A 83 13.66 -11.09 -2.19
N ALA A 84 12.63 -10.74 -2.96
CA ALA A 84 12.03 -9.39 -2.97
C ALA A 84 11.22 -9.12 -1.69
N ARG A 85 10.59 -10.14 -1.09
CA ARG A 85 9.91 -10.02 0.21
C ARG A 85 10.89 -9.66 1.32
N GLY A 86 12.11 -10.22 1.29
CA GLY A 86 13.17 -9.87 2.22
C GLY A 86 13.52 -8.38 2.19
N THR A 87 13.66 -7.80 1.00
CA THR A 87 13.96 -6.36 0.85
C THR A 87 12.86 -5.47 1.43
N GLY A 88 11.59 -5.78 1.16
CA GLY A 88 10.46 -5.03 1.74
C GLY A 88 10.40 -5.14 3.27
N ILE A 89 10.66 -6.33 3.82
CA ILE A 89 10.68 -6.57 5.26
C ILE A 89 11.80 -5.80 5.97
N TYR A 90 13.00 -5.75 5.37
CA TYR A 90 14.13 -4.99 5.93
C TYR A 90 13.82 -3.48 6.00
N THR A 91 13.12 -2.92 5.03
CA THR A 91 12.69 -1.51 5.06
C THR A 91 11.74 -1.23 6.22
N PHE A 92 10.79 -2.13 6.54
CA PHE A 92 9.88 -1.95 7.69
C PHE A 92 10.59 -1.84 9.04
N THR A 93 11.72 -2.54 9.21
CA THR A 93 12.45 -2.56 10.49
C THR A 93 13.39 -1.38 10.72
N LYS A 94 13.63 -0.54 9.69
CA LYS A 94 14.52 0.62 9.77
C LYS A 94 13.81 1.97 9.90
N MET A 95 12.49 1.99 9.73
CA MET A 95 11.65 3.19 9.83
C MET A 95 11.20 3.47 11.26
#